data_AF-A0A4R8F4U8-F1
#
_entry.id   AF-A0A4R8F4U8-F1
#
_cell.length_a   1.000
_cell.length_b   1.000
_cell.length_c   1.000
_cell.angle_alpha   90.00
_cell.angle_beta   90.00
_cell.angle_gamma   90.00
#
_symmetry.space_group_name_H-M   'P 1'
#
loop_
_entity.id
_entity.type
_entity.pdbx_description
1 polymer ?
#
loop_
_entity_poly.entity_id
_entity_poly.type
_entity_poly.pdbx_seq_one_letter_code
_entity_poly.pdbx_strand_id
1 'polypeptide(L)'
;MTHKHLLFTVLISCITTAWAAEPTPAMLGNLKASLHQTCGKEIVVQIAEMEGSDEGRIILGLKNNQTGNIDLFTSHNTSNKQYDKYQPVNYDSLSKTLVILENDRPAVVWGGAVANLKGMEYSLALGSHVYPCTQLVPFENEIANDLYGEKDLPAH
;
A
#
# COMPACT_ATOMS: atom_id res chain seq x y z
N MET A 1 -21.69 42.82 -48.83
CA MET A 1 -22.12 41.51 -48.28
C MET A 1 -20.88 40.67 -48.09
N THR A 2 -20.45 40.43 -46.85
CA THR A 2 -19.30 39.59 -46.52
C THR A 2 -19.71 38.67 -45.39
N HIS A 3 -20.08 37.43 -45.73
CA HIS A 3 -20.35 36.38 -44.76
C HIS A 3 -19.03 35.89 -44.16
N LYS A 4 -18.80 36.21 -42.88
CA LYS A 4 -17.78 35.54 -42.06
C LYS A 4 -18.38 34.23 -41.55
N HIS A 5 -17.90 33.11 -42.07
CA HIS A 5 -18.21 31.79 -41.54
C HIS A 5 -17.50 31.62 -40.19
N LEU A 6 -18.29 31.55 -39.12
CA LEU A 6 -17.85 31.26 -37.76
C LEU A 6 -17.74 29.73 -37.64
N LEU A 7 -16.50 29.20 -37.66
CA LEU A 7 -16.21 27.80 -37.43
C LEU A 7 -16.40 27.48 -35.93
N PHE A 8 -17.43 26.69 -35.62
CA PHE A 8 -17.70 26.18 -34.28
C PHE A 8 -16.82 24.95 -34.03
N THR A 9 -15.70 25.13 -33.33
CA THR A 9 -14.79 24.03 -32.98
C THR A 9 -15.37 23.31 -31.76
N VAL A 10 -15.97 22.14 -31.98
CA VAL A 10 -16.42 21.23 -30.90
C VAL A 10 -15.18 20.57 -30.30
N LEU A 11 -14.75 21.07 -29.13
CA LEU A 11 -13.75 20.39 -28.30
C LEU A 11 -14.39 19.14 -27.68
N ILE A 12 -14.09 17.97 -28.26
CA ILE A 12 -14.39 16.68 -27.65
C ILE A 12 -13.40 16.49 -26.49
N SER A 13 -13.87 16.75 -25.27
CA SER A 13 -13.16 16.43 -24.03
C SER A 13 -13.08 14.91 -23.88
N CYS A 14 -11.95 14.31 -24.27
CA CYS A 14 -11.59 12.95 -23.85
C CYS A 14 -11.44 12.92 -22.32
N ILE A 15 -12.49 12.51 -21.62
CA ILE A 15 -12.40 12.14 -20.21
C ILE A 15 -11.69 10.79 -20.18
N THR A 16 -10.36 10.81 -20.12
CA THR A 16 -9.59 9.60 -19.78
C THR A 16 -9.81 9.36 -18.30
N THR A 17 -10.68 8.41 -17.96
CA THR A 17 -10.65 7.82 -16.62
C THR A 17 -9.32 7.07 -16.53
N ALA A 18 -8.32 7.71 -15.91
CA ALA A 18 -7.14 7.01 -15.50
C ALA A 18 -7.59 5.99 -14.44
N TRP A 19 -7.75 4.74 -14.86
CA TRP A 19 -7.87 3.64 -13.91
C TRP A 19 -6.56 3.67 -13.12
N ALA A 20 -6.65 4.03 -11.84
CA ALA A 20 -5.49 4.00 -10.97
C ALA A 20 -5.05 2.54 -10.91
N ALA A 21 -3.92 2.24 -11.56
CA ALA A 21 -3.36 0.90 -11.54
C ALA A 21 -3.22 0.45 -10.08
N GLU A 22 -3.70 -0.74 -9.77
CA GLU A 22 -3.54 -1.29 -8.44
C GLU A 22 -2.04 -1.38 -8.10
N PRO A 23 -1.67 -1.16 -6.82
CA PRO A 23 -0.27 -1.26 -6.44
C PRO A 23 0.22 -2.68 -6.74
N THR A 24 1.39 -2.79 -7.35
CA THR A 24 2.03 -4.08 -7.55
C THR A 24 2.72 -4.53 -6.26
N PRO A 25 2.68 -5.83 -5.91
CA PRO A 25 3.35 -6.33 -4.72
C PRO A 25 4.86 -6.18 -4.85
N ALA A 26 5.45 -5.42 -3.94
CA ALA A 26 6.88 -5.19 -3.83
C ALA A 26 7.56 -6.28 -2.99
N MET A 27 8.87 -6.37 -3.13
CA MET A 27 9.71 -7.15 -2.21
C MET A 27 10.01 -6.32 -0.97
N LEU A 28 9.58 -6.82 0.19
CA LEU A 28 9.89 -6.28 1.51
C LEU A 28 11.07 -7.07 2.08
N GLY A 29 12.27 -6.72 1.63
CA GLY A 29 13.46 -7.56 1.81
C GLY A 29 13.42 -8.77 0.87
N ASN A 30 13.34 -9.98 1.43
CA ASN A 30 13.13 -11.23 0.67
C ASN A 30 11.68 -11.71 0.65
N LEU A 31 10.76 -11.02 1.31
CA LEU A 31 9.35 -11.40 1.37
C LEU A 31 8.57 -10.63 0.32
N LYS A 32 7.74 -11.32 -0.46
CA LYS A 32 6.77 -10.65 -1.34
C LYS A 32 5.65 -10.09 -0.47
N ALA A 33 5.28 -8.83 -0.65
CA ALA A 33 4.14 -8.25 0.04
C ALA A 33 2.87 -9.08 -0.24
N SER A 34 2.10 -9.40 0.79
CA SER A 34 0.89 -10.23 0.71
C SER A 34 -0.38 -9.41 0.84
N LEU A 35 -0.31 -8.27 1.51
CA LEU A 35 -1.44 -7.37 1.73
C LEU A 35 -1.04 -5.94 1.40
N HIS A 36 -2.03 -5.11 1.05
CA HIS A 36 -1.87 -3.68 0.93
C HIS A 36 -3.09 -2.92 1.45
N GLN A 37 -2.90 -1.62 1.68
CA GLN A 37 -3.98 -0.68 1.89
C GLN A 37 -3.52 0.71 1.44
N THR A 38 -4.46 1.62 1.23
CA THR A 38 -4.18 3.03 0.99
C THR A 38 -4.52 3.83 2.23
N CYS A 39 -3.56 4.60 2.74
CA CYS A 39 -3.76 5.54 3.84
C CYS A 39 -3.77 6.98 3.30
N GLY A 40 -4.69 7.80 3.80
CA GLY A 40 -4.92 9.13 3.24
C GLY A 40 -5.38 9.06 1.79
N LYS A 41 -4.71 9.80 0.90
CA LYS A 41 -5.06 9.83 -0.53
C LYS A 41 -4.26 8.86 -1.40
N GLU A 42 -3.00 8.65 -1.05
CA GLU A 42 -2.03 8.01 -1.96
C GLU A 42 -0.94 7.20 -1.24
N ILE A 43 -0.95 7.14 0.10
CA ILE A 43 0.10 6.43 0.85
C ILE A 43 -0.22 4.95 0.81
N VAL A 44 0.42 4.21 -0.09
CA VAL A 44 0.29 2.75 -0.15
C VAL A 44 1.17 2.14 0.94
N VAL A 45 0.53 1.40 1.86
CA VAL A 45 1.20 0.54 2.81
C VAL A 45 1.15 -0.88 2.25
N GLN A 46 2.32 -1.47 2.04
CA GLN A 46 2.44 -2.88 1.70
C GLN A 46 2.89 -3.66 2.93
N ILE A 47 2.37 -4.87 3.12
CA ILE A 47 2.54 -5.64 4.34
C ILE A 47 2.94 -7.08 3.98
N ALA A 48 3.90 -7.63 4.71
CA ALA A 48 4.16 -9.06 4.77
C ALA A 48 4.32 -9.51 6.23
N GLU A 49 4.05 -10.79 6.48
CA GLU A 49 4.33 -11.45 7.75
C GLU A 49 5.68 -12.16 7.63
N MET A 50 6.53 -11.97 8.64
CA MET A 50 7.86 -12.56 8.68
C MET A 50 7.76 -14.05 9.01
N GLU A 51 8.74 -14.81 8.55
CA GLU A 51 8.84 -16.26 8.74
C GLU A 51 10.13 -16.62 9.50
N GLY A 52 10.24 -17.85 10.00
CA GLY A 52 11.45 -18.36 10.64
C GLY A 52 11.66 -17.81 12.05
N SER A 53 12.86 -17.31 12.37
CA SER A 53 13.20 -16.81 13.71
C SER A 53 12.44 -15.55 14.12
N ASP A 54 11.82 -14.87 13.15
CA ASP A 54 11.04 -13.63 13.32
C ASP A 54 9.55 -13.86 13.05
N GLU A 55 9.08 -15.12 13.06
CA GLU A 55 7.70 -15.50 12.77
C GLU A 55 6.67 -14.65 13.53
N GLY A 56 5.63 -14.21 12.82
CA GLY A 56 4.53 -13.41 13.38
C GLY A 56 4.83 -11.93 13.54
N ARG A 57 6.07 -11.47 13.28
CA ARG A 57 6.37 -10.05 13.12
C ARG A 57 5.86 -9.57 11.77
N ILE A 58 5.54 -8.28 11.69
CA ILE A 58 5.08 -7.67 10.45
C ILE A 58 6.18 -6.78 9.89
N ILE A 59 6.42 -6.88 8.58
CA ILE A 59 7.21 -5.93 7.82
C ILE A 59 6.29 -5.07 6.95
N LEU A 60 6.48 -3.76 7.03
CA LEU A 60 5.79 -2.75 6.23
C LEU A 60 6.74 -2.20 5.17
N GLY A 61 6.19 -1.94 3.98
CA GLY A 61 6.83 -1.17 2.94
C GLY A 61 6.04 0.11 2.66
N LEU A 62 6.71 1.25 2.69
CA LEU A 62 6.15 2.54 2.30
C LEU A 62 6.99 3.13 1.16
N LYS A 63 6.34 3.59 0.08
CA LYS A 63 7.07 4.29 -0.98
C LYS A 63 7.52 5.66 -0.49
N ASN A 64 8.82 5.90 -0.56
CA ASN A 64 9.42 7.19 -0.27
C ASN A 64 9.20 8.13 -1.46
N ASN A 65 8.43 9.20 -1.28
CA ASN A 65 8.10 10.13 -2.36
C ASN A 65 9.31 10.92 -2.89
N GLN A 66 10.39 11.04 -2.11
CA GLN A 66 11.61 11.75 -2.54
C GLN A 66 12.51 10.85 -3.38
N THR A 67 12.68 9.59 -2.99
CA THR A 67 13.63 8.66 -3.65
C THR A 67 12.96 7.69 -4.61
N GLY A 68 11.65 7.49 -4.52
CA GLY A 68 10.90 6.47 -5.24
C GLY A 68 11.08 5.05 -4.71
N ASN A 69 12.00 4.83 -3.77
CA ASN A 69 12.29 3.53 -3.18
C ASN A 69 11.26 3.13 -2.12
N ILE A 70 11.18 1.84 -1.80
CA ILE A 70 10.40 1.34 -0.67
C ILE A 70 11.26 1.40 0.60
N ASP A 71 10.78 2.15 1.57
CA ASP A 71 11.33 2.18 2.93
C ASP A 71 10.68 1.07 3.75
N LEU A 72 11.50 0.32 4.49
CA LEU A 72 11.06 -0.85 5.25
C LEU A 72 10.95 -0.53 6.74
N PHE A 73 9.92 -1.07 7.38
CA PHE A 73 9.69 -0.95 8.80
C PHE A 73 9.25 -2.28 9.38
N THR A 74 9.64 -2.62 10.61
CA THR A 74 9.23 -3.88 11.27
C THR A 74 8.71 -3.63 12.67
N SER A 75 7.73 -4.44 13.11
CA SER A 75 7.27 -4.44 14.49
C SER A 75 8.35 -5.00 15.41
N HIS A 76 8.36 -4.56 16.68
CA HIS A 76 9.31 -5.08 17.66
C HIS A 76 8.97 -6.52 18.05
N ASN A 77 7.67 -6.80 18.21
CA ASN A 77 7.15 -8.10 18.64
C ASN A 77 6.26 -8.70 17.55
N THR A 78 5.78 -9.91 17.80
CA THR A 78 4.70 -10.49 17.03
C THR A 78 3.48 -9.57 17.08
N SER A 79 2.98 -9.19 15.90
CA SER A 79 1.90 -8.21 15.80
C SER A 79 0.57 -8.91 15.59
N ASN A 80 -0.41 -8.59 16.43
CA ASN A 80 -1.81 -8.98 16.22
C ASN A 80 -2.56 -7.99 15.30
N LYS A 81 -1.83 -7.12 14.59
CA LYS A 81 -2.34 -6.06 13.71
C LYS A 81 -3.16 -4.98 14.43
N GLN A 82 -3.11 -4.94 15.77
CA GLN A 82 -3.51 -3.76 16.54
C GLN A 82 -2.44 -2.66 16.40
N TYR A 83 -2.78 -1.43 16.81
CA TYR A 83 -1.85 -0.30 16.78
C TYR A 83 -0.51 -0.64 17.44
N ASP A 84 0.54 -0.69 16.62
CA ASP A 84 1.91 -0.97 17.06
C ASP A 84 2.89 0.02 16.40
N LYS A 85 4.07 0.14 17.01
CA LYS A 85 5.17 0.94 16.52
C LYS A 85 6.09 0.10 15.63
N TYR A 86 6.37 0.61 14.45
CA TYR A 86 7.22 0.00 13.45
C TYR A 86 8.49 0.83 13.27
N GLN A 87 9.63 0.21 13.54
CA GLN A 87 10.94 0.86 13.45
C GLN A 87 11.54 0.70 12.05
N PRO A 88 12.27 1.69 11.54
CA PRO A 88 12.91 1.59 10.24
C PRO A 88 13.99 0.51 10.24
N VAL A 89 14.06 -0.24 9.14
CA VAL A 89 15.03 -1.32 8.93
C VAL A 89 15.57 -1.29 7.52
N ASN A 90 16.72 -1.93 7.33
CA ASN A 90 17.22 -2.30 6.02
C ASN A 90 17.34 -3.83 5.94
N TYR A 91 17.19 -4.37 4.74
CA TYR A 91 17.40 -5.79 4.52
C TYR A 91 18.83 -6.05 4.08
N ASP A 92 19.58 -6.80 4.88
CA ASP A 92 20.90 -7.27 4.52
C ASP A 92 20.77 -8.53 3.65
N SER A 93 21.12 -8.39 2.38
CA SER A 93 21.01 -9.47 1.40
C SER A 93 22.02 -10.61 1.59
N LEU A 94 23.12 -10.39 2.32
CA LEU A 94 24.14 -11.41 2.62
C LEU A 94 23.70 -12.28 3.79
N SER A 95 23.34 -11.66 4.91
CA SER A 95 22.87 -12.39 6.10
C SER A 95 21.42 -12.85 5.99
N LYS A 96 20.64 -12.29 5.05
CA LYS A 96 19.19 -12.48 4.91
C LYS A 96 18.40 -12.00 6.13
N THR A 97 18.90 -10.97 6.82
CA THR A 97 18.28 -10.44 8.04
C THR A 97 17.87 -8.97 7.90
N LEU A 98 16.91 -8.54 8.71
CA LEU A 98 16.62 -7.12 8.88
C LEU A 98 17.57 -6.50 9.89
N VAL A 99 18.18 -5.38 9.52
CA VAL A 99 19.07 -4.59 10.36
C VAL A 99 18.35 -3.31 10.73
N ILE A 100 18.26 -3.02 12.02
CA ILE A 100 17.65 -1.77 12.53
C ILE A 100 18.48 -0.59 12.02
N LEU A 101 17.79 0.38 11.44
CA LEU A 101 18.41 1.63 11.05
C LEU A 101 18.37 2.59 12.23
N GLU A 102 19.53 2.88 12.82
CA GLU A 102 19.67 3.85 13.92
C GLU A 102 19.65 5.32 13.43
N ASN A 103 19.35 5.57 12.16
CA ASN A 103 19.37 6.90 11.56
C ASN A 103 18.05 7.69 11.79
N ASP A 104 18.03 8.96 11.37
CA ASP A 104 16.96 9.96 11.59
C ASP A 104 15.58 9.61 10.97
N ARG A 105 15.38 8.40 10.44
CA ARG A 105 14.08 8.02 9.87
C ARG A 105 13.09 7.81 11.02
N PRO A 106 11.96 8.54 11.03
CA PRO A 106 10.99 8.37 12.11
C PRO A 106 10.37 6.99 12.03
N ALA A 107 10.20 6.36 13.20
CA ALA A 107 9.32 5.22 13.33
C ALA A 107 7.89 5.61 12.92
N VAL A 108 7.13 4.63 12.44
CA VAL A 108 5.71 4.81 12.09
C VAL A 108 4.84 4.06 13.08
N VAL A 109 3.61 4.53 13.30
CA VAL A 109 2.61 3.76 14.06
C VAL A 109 1.56 3.31 13.08
N TRP A 110 1.28 2.02 13.05
CA TRP A 110 0.28 1.44 12.17
C TRP A 110 -0.49 0.34 12.88
N GLY A 111 -1.74 0.18 12.51
CA GLY A 111 -2.58 -0.92 12.97
C GLY A 111 -4.04 -0.53 12.93
N GLY A 112 -4.88 -1.43 13.41
CA GLY A 112 -6.31 -1.18 13.51
C GLY A 112 -6.83 -1.22 14.94
N ALA A 113 -7.95 -0.56 15.16
CA ALA A 113 -8.78 -0.75 16.34
C ALA A 113 -10.19 -1.20 15.92
N VAL A 114 -10.82 -2.00 16.78
CA VAL A 114 -12.22 -2.38 16.57
C VAL A 114 -13.08 -1.14 16.69
N ALA A 115 -13.69 -0.72 15.58
CA ALA A 115 -14.62 0.40 15.54
C ALA A 115 -16.04 -0.16 15.40
N ASN A 116 -16.65 -0.49 16.53
CA ASN A 116 -18.01 -1.00 16.63
C ASN A 116 -18.23 -2.34 15.86
N LEU A 117 -19.49 -2.67 15.55
CA LEU A 117 -19.90 -3.88 14.82
C LEU A 117 -19.44 -3.91 13.34
N LYS A 118 -18.67 -2.91 12.87
CA LYS A 118 -18.34 -2.72 11.44
C LYS A 118 -16.93 -3.21 11.06
N GLY A 119 -16.15 -3.70 12.01
CA GLY A 119 -14.83 -4.26 11.77
C GLY A 119 -13.68 -3.39 12.30
N MET A 120 -12.47 -3.66 11.80
CA MET A 120 -11.25 -2.95 12.18
C MET A 120 -11.09 -1.66 11.37
N GLU A 121 -10.92 -0.52 12.04
CA GLU A 121 -10.51 0.74 11.43
C GLU A 121 -9.01 0.90 11.55
N TYR A 122 -8.32 0.94 10.41
CA TYR A 122 -6.88 1.09 10.34
C TYR A 122 -6.48 2.56 10.20
N SER A 123 -5.37 2.93 10.83
CA SER A 123 -4.71 4.21 10.56
C SER A 123 -3.20 4.09 10.58
N LEU A 124 -2.55 5.05 9.93
CA LEU A 124 -1.10 5.19 9.87
C LEU A 124 -0.72 6.57 10.42
N ALA A 125 0.13 6.60 11.44
CA ALA A 125 0.74 7.83 11.93
C ALA A 125 2.18 7.97 11.39
N LEU A 126 2.43 9.08 10.70
CA LEU A 126 3.76 9.51 10.26
C LEU A 126 4.13 10.78 11.05
N GLY A 127 4.90 10.58 12.13
CA GLY A 127 5.15 11.65 13.10
C GLY A 127 3.85 12.11 13.77
N SER A 128 3.54 13.40 13.68
CA SER A 128 2.31 13.98 14.26
C SER A 128 1.06 13.83 13.40
N HIS A 129 1.19 13.38 12.16
CA HIS A 129 0.08 13.29 11.21
C HIS A 129 -0.50 11.89 11.19
N VAL A 130 -1.81 11.77 11.36
CA VAL A 130 -2.55 10.50 11.32
C VAL A 130 -3.39 10.44 10.05
N TYR A 131 -3.25 9.34 9.32
CA TYR A 131 -3.93 9.06 8.07
C TYR A 131 -4.88 7.88 8.25
N PRO A 132 -6.21 8.05 8.06
CA PRO A 132 -7.12 6.92 8.01
C PRO A 132 -6.77 6.04 6.81
N CYS A 133 -6.86 4.73 6.97
CA CYS A 133 -6.57 3.75 5.94
C CYS A 133 -7.84 3.07 5.44
N THR A 134 -7.80 2.61 4.19
CA THR A 134 -8.78 1.67 3.66
C THR A 134 -8.72 0.34 4.40
N GLN A 135 -9.62 -0.58 4.05
CA GLN A 135 -9.50 -1.96 4.49
C GLN A 135 -8.19 -2.57 3.98
N LEU A 136 -7.71 -3.56 4.73
CA LEU A 136 -6.56 -4.37 4.38
C LEU A 136 -6.96 -5.38 3.30
N VAL A 137 -6.33 -5.31 2.14
CA VAL A 137 -6.71 -6.11 0.95
C VAL A 137 -5.53 -7.01 0.57
N PRO A 138 -5.75 -8.31 0.30
CA PRO A 138 -4.72 -9.17 -0.30
C PRO A 138 -4.44 -8.75 -1.74
N PHE A 139 -3.18 -8.83 -2.16
CA PHE A 139 -2.88 -8.69 -3.59
C PHE A 139 -3.58 -9.78 -4.39
N GLU A 140 -3.93 -9.45 -5.64
CA GLU A 140 -4.67 -10.36 -6.52
C GLU A 140 -4.01 -11.74 -6.60
N ASN A 141 -4.87 -12.76 -6.57
CA ASN A 141 -4.49 -14.14 -6.80
C ASN A 141 -5.10 -14.58 -8.12
N GLU A 142 -4.26 -14.69 -9.15
CA GLU A 142 -4.68 -15.07 -10.50
C GLU A 142 -5.50 -16.36 -10.51
N ILE A 143 -5.13 -17.36 -9.71
CA ILE A 143 -5.87 -18.63 -9.61
C ILE A 143 -7.25 -18.40 -8.99
N ALA A 144 -7.35 -17.59 -7.93
CA ALA A 144 -8.64 -17.31 -7.30
C ALA A 144 -9.55 -16.51 -8.23
N ASN A 145 -9.00 -15.53 -8.96
CA ASN A 145 -9.75 -14.75 -9.94
C ASN A 145 -10.19 -15.61 -11.13
N ASP A 146 -9.35 -16.51 -11.63
CA ASP A 146 -9.71 -17.45 -12.70
C ASP A 146 -10.81 -18.43 -12.27
N LEU A 147 -10.76 -18.91 -11.02
CA LEU A 147 -11.71 -19.89 -10.50
C LEU A 147 -13.03 -19.28 -10.04
N TYR A 148 -13.00 -18.08 -9.45
CA TYR A 148 -14.13 -17.50 -8.70
C TYR A 148 -14.40 -16.02 -9.01
N GLY A 149 -13.54 -15.37 -9.79
CA GLY A 149 -13.66 -13.96 -10.15
C GLY A 149 -14.74 -13.69 -11.18
N GLU A 150 -15.00 -12.41 -11.41
CA GLU A 150 -15.92 -11.99 -12.45
C GLU A 150 -15.32 -12.32 -13.83
N LYS A 151 -16.13 -12.87 -14.73
CA LYS A 151 -15.71 -13.04 -16.12
C LYS A 151 -15.84 -11.70 -16.80
N ASP A 152 -14.75 -11.20 -17.39
CA ASP A 152 -14.80 -10.06 -18.29
C ASP A 152 -15.77 -10.38 -19.44
N LEU A 153 -17.01 -9.90 -19.32
CA LEU A 153 -17.96 -9.96 -20.43
C LEU A 153 -17.47 -8.95 -21.47
N PRO A 154 -17.28 -9.36 -22.74
CA PRO A 154 -16.93 -8.40 -23.77
C PRO A 154 -18.04 -7.35 -23.84
N ALA A 155 -17.64 -6.07 -23.79
CA ALA A 155 -18.55 -4.96 -23.98
C ALA A 155 -19.30 -5.14 -25.31
N HIS A 156 -20.63 -5.33 -25.22
CA HIS A 156 -21.53 -5.39 -26.36
C HIS A 156 -22.03 -3.99 -26.73
#